data_AF-A0A660U9R0-F1
#
_entry.id   AF-A0A660U9R0-F1
#
_cell.length_a   1.000
_cell.length_b   1.000
_cell.length_c   1.000
_cell.angle_alpha   90.00
_cell.angle_beta   90.00
_cell.angle_gamma   90.00
#
_symmetry.space_group_name_H-M   'P 1'
#
loop_
_entity.id
_entity.type
_entity.pdbx_description
1 polymer ?
#
loop_
_entity_poly.entity_id
_entity_poly.type
_entity_poly.pdbx_seq_one_letter_code
_entity_poly.pdbx_strand_id
1 'polypeptide(L)'
;MGYDFITGPELVRKFQNHLLHTHYVDHKIAEVEKIEELNDGFKITTSEADQYESNALIIATGMTRRKLDIPGEEKFQRKGVFYGNIQDYSFVQGSSVGVIGGGNSALQIVEKLEKIAKDIYLFTDFELTADHALIDRVKTLKKLKIYENTKVLEFEGEKVLSGVKVRVKESGEIIQIPVSGIFISI
;
A
#
# COMPACT_ATOMS: atom_id res chain seq x y z
N MET A 1 25.86 19.46 -3.30
CA MET A 1 26.48 18.11 -3.21
C MET A 1 25.37 17.11 -2.95
N GLY A 2 25.33 16.03 -3.72
CA GLY A 2 24.39 14.93 -3.61
C GLY A 2 25.10 13.63 -3.96
N TYR A 3 24.41 12.50 -3.85
CA TYR A 3 24.95 11.20 -4.25
C TYR A 3 24.49 10.89 -5.68
N ASP A 4 25.42 10.52 -6.57
CA ASP A 4 25.07 10.04 -7.91
C ASP A 4 24.34 8.68 -7.83
N PHE A 5 24.68 7.86 -6.83
CA PHE A 5 23.98 6.62 -6.48
C PHE A 5 24.13 6.33 -4.98
N ILE A 6 23.04 5.90 -4.33
CA ILE A 6 23.05 5.41 -2.95
C ILE A 6 21.88 4.46 -2.74
N THR A 7 22.08 3.39 -1.96
CA THR A 7 20.99 2.49 -1.60
C THR A 7 20.14 3.04 -0.45
N GLY A 8 18.90 2.56 -0.31
CA GLY A 8 18.02 2.94 0.80
C GLY A 8 18.66 2.71 2.18
N PRO A 9 19.20 1.51 2.48
CA PRO A 9 19.86 1.24 3.76
C PRO A 9 21.06 2.16 4.04
N GLU A 10 21.90 2.44 3.03
CA GLU A 10 23.04 3.35 3.18
C GLU A 10 22.59 4.78 3.47
N LEU A 11 21.54 5.24 2.79
CA LEU A 11 20.99 6.56 2.99
C LEU A 11 20.44 6.72 4.41
N VAL A 12 19.64 5.76 4.88
CA VAL A 12 19.09 5.75 6.25
C VAL A 12 20.22 5.76 7.28
N ARG A 13 21.26 4.94 7.08
CA ARG A 13 22.42 4.91 7.98
C ARG A 13 23.14 6.26 8.03
N LYS A 14 23.26 6.95 6.90
CA LYS A 14 23.85 8.30 6.87
C LYS A 14 23.00 9.32 7.61
N PHE A 15 21.67 9.28 7.48
CA PHE A 15 20.77 10.15 8.26
C PHE A 15 20.89 9.87 9.75
N GLN A 16 20.89 8.61 10.15
CA GLN A 16 21.06 8.22 11.55
C GLN A 16 22.41 8.71 12.09
N ASN A 17 23.51 8.49 11.37
CA ASN A 17 24.83 8.99 11.76
C ASN A 17 24.83 10.51 11.92
N HIS A 18 24.22 11.25 10.99
CA HIS A 18 24.14 12.71 11.10
C HIS A 18 23.37 13.16 12.36
N LEU A 19 22.25 12.51 12.68
CA LEU A 19 21.50 12.78 13.91
C LEU A 19 22.36 12.51 15.16
N LEU A 20 23.05 11.36 15.21
CA LEU A 20 23.84 10.95 16.37
C LEU A 20 25.09 11.83 16.62
N HIS A 21 25.63 12.47 15.58
CA HIS A 21 26.88 13.24 15.66
C HIS A 21 26.70 14.77 15.65
N THR A 22 25.48 15.29 15.49
CA THR A 22 25.25 16.74 15.50
C THR A 22 25.21 17.33 16.91
N HIS A 23 24.99 16.53 17.97
CA HIS A 23 24.95 16.97 19.38
C HIS A 23 23.91 18.07 19.72
N TYR A 24 23.11 18.54 18.76
CA TYR A 24 22.12 19.61 18.95
C TYR A 24 20.70 19.10 19.25
N VAL A 25 20.46 17.79 19.14
CA VAL A 25 19.12 17.19 19.26
C VAL A 25 19.20 15.96 20.17
N ASP A 26 18.45 15.99 21.27
CA ASP A 26 18.22 14.82 22.09
C ASP A 26 17.34 13.82 21.33
N HIS A 27 17.70 12.54 21.43
CA HIS A 27 16.96 11.47 20.78
C HIS A 27 16.74 10.34 21.76
N LYS A 28 15.53 9.78 21.73
CA LYS A 28 15.17 8.60 22.50
C LYS A 28 14.59 7.56 21.55
N ILE A 29 15.06 6.32 21.67
CA ILE A 29 14.46 5.17 20.99
C ILE A 29 13.32 4.70 21.89
N ALA A 30 12.11 5.23 21.66
CA ALA A 30 10.89 4.82 22.35
C ALA A 30 9.69 4.99 21.43
N GLU A 31 8.66 4.16 21.64
CA GLU A 31 7.38 4.31 20.96
C GLU A 31 6.49 5.30 21.73
N VAL A 32 5.88 6.23 21.02
CA VAL A 32 4.87 7.15 21.58
C VAL A 32 3.51 6.47 21.48
N GLU A 33 2.87 6.23 22.63
CA GLU A 33 1.57 5.55 22.70
C GLU A 33 0.40 6.52 22.78
N LYS A 34 0.61 7.69 23.39
CA LYS A 34 -0.45 8.67 23.61
C LYS A 34 0.05 10.10 23.46
N ILE A 35 -0.76 10.92 22.80
CA ILE A 35 -0.59 12.37 22.71
C ILE A 35 -1.88 13.01 23.20
N GLU A 36 -1.77 13.94 24.15
CA GLU A 36 -2.88 14.68 24.72
C GLU A 36 -2.66 16.17 24.52
N GLU A 37 -3.68 16.88 24.02
CA GLU A 37 -3.65 18.34 23.91
C GLU A 37 -3.85 18.96 25.29
N LEU A 38 -3.00 19.94 25.61
CA LEU A 38 -3.09 20.77 26.80
C LEU A 38 -3.41 22.21 26.39
N ASN A 39 -3.79 23.05 27.36
CA ASN A 39 -4.10 24.46 27.09
C ASN A 39 -2.93 25.24 26.46
N ASP A 40 -1.68 24.82 26.68
CA ASP A 40 -0.47 25.48 26.16
C ASP A 40 0.56 24.46 25.61
N GLY A 41 0.08 23.48 24.82
CA GLY A 41 0.94 22.51 24.16
C GLY A 41 0.40 21.09 24.18
N PHE A 42 1.30 20.12 24.28
CA PHE A 42 1.01 18.69 24.19
C PHE A 42 1.72 17.92 25.28
N LYS A 43 1.03 16.92 25.81
CA LYS A 43 1.60 15.88 26.66
C LYS A 43 1.79 14.60 25.85
N ILE A 44 2.96 14.01 25.93
CA ILE A 44 3.35 12.82 25.19
C ILE A 44 3.68 11.72 26.20
N THR A 45 3.04 10.57 26.06
CA THR A 45 3.34 9.37 26.87
C THR A 45 3.96 8.30 25.99
N THR A 46 5.08 7.75 26.44
CA THR A 46 5.80 6.68 25.76
C THR A 46 5.44 5.30 26.31
N SER A 47 5.79 4.25 25.58
CA SER A 47 5.65 2.84 25.99
C SER A 47 6.42 2.47 27.26
N GLU A 48 7.45 3.25 27.62
CA GLU A 48 8.19 3.11 28.88
C GLU A 48 7.53 3.85 30.04
N ALA A 49 6.31 4.38 29.84
CA ALA A 49 5.56 5.24 30.76
C ALA A 49 6.19 6.61 31.06
N ASP A 50 7.26 7.00 30.35
CA ASP A 50 7.80 8.36 30.44
C ASP A 50 6.85 9.37 29.82
N GLN A 51 6.83 10.57 30.43
CA GLN A 51 5.99 11.68 30.03
C GLN A 51 6.83 12.90 29.65
N TYR A 52 6.50 13.52 28.53
CA TYR A 52 7.14 14.72 28.01
C TYR A 52 6.08 15.78 27.72
N GLU A 53 6.47 17.05 27.79
CA GLU A 53 5.63 18.19 27.38
C GLU A 53 6.34 18.98 26.28
N SER A 54 5.57 19.48 25.32
CA SER A 54 6.08 20.31 24.22
C SER A 54 5.03 21.29 23.72
N ASN A 55 5.46 22.49 23.32
CA ASN A 55 4.58 23.49 22.71
C ASN A 55 4.17 23.11 21.27
N ALA A 56 4.97 22.27 20.60
CA ALA A 56 4.74 21.86 19.22
C ALA A 56 5.16 20.41 18.98
N LEU A 57 4.50 19.75 18.01
CA LEU A 57 4.80 18.38 17.61
C LEU A 57 5.02 18.27 16.10
N ILE A 58 6.05 17.52 15.70
CA ILE A 58 6.26 17.09 14.31
C ILE A 58 6.01 15.59 14.26
N ILE A 59 4.94 15.18 13.58
CA ILE A 59 4.58 13.76 13.43
C ILE A 59 5.18 13.24 12.12
N ALA A 60 6.22 12.42 12.24
CA ALA A 60 6.93 11.80 11.11
C ALA A 60 6.99 10.27 11.24
N THR A 61 5.95 9.65 11.83
CA THR A 61 5.84 8.20 12.11
C THR A 61 5.72 7.33 10.86
N GLY A 62 5.65 7.94 9.68
CA GLY A 62 5.45 7.24 8.41
C GLY A 62 4.04 6.65 8.30
N MET A 63 3.91 5.59 7.53
CA MET A 63 2.65 4.86 7.33
C MET A 63 2.90 3.36 7.34
N THR A 64 1.98 2.62 7.93
CA THR A 64 1.93 1.15 7.79
C THR A 64 0.89 0.82 6.74
N ARG A 65 1.24 -0.05 5.79
CA ARG A 65 0.30 -0.51 4.77
C ARG A 65 -0.81 -1.33 5.43
N ARG A 66 -2.04 -1.06 5.04
CA ARG A 66 -3.18 -1.93 5.37
C ARG A 66 -3.01 -3.27 4.64
N LYS A 67 -3.25 -4.36 5.36
CA LYS A 67 -3.30 -5.71 4.82
C LYS A 67 -4.75 -6.12 4.57
N LEU A 68 -4.96 -7.09 3.69
CA LEU A 68 -6.28 -7.70 3.53
C LEU A 68 -6.55 -8.78 4.58
N ASP A 69 -5.49 -9.34 5.16
CA ASP A 69 -5.50 -10.42 6.15
C ASP A 69 -6.29 -11.64 5.66
N ILE A 70 -6.03 -12.03 4.41
CA ILE A 70 -6.67 -13.17 3.73
C ILE A 70 -5.68 -14.30 3.42
N PRO A 71 -6.18 -15.54 3.25
CA PRO A 71 -5.36 -16.66 2.80
C PRO A 71 -4.61 -16.33 1.50
N GLY A 72 -3.30 -16.61 1.52
CA GLY A 72 -2.42 -16.41 0.37
C GLY A 72 -1.72 -15.05 0.30
N GLU A 73 -2.16 -14.01 1.02
CA GLU A 73 -1.53 -12.67 0.96
C GLU A 73 -0.03 -12.73 1.30
N GLU A 74 0.31 -13.27 2.48
CA GLU A 74 1.70 -13.40 2.91
C GLU A 74 2.47 -14.44 2.08
N LYS A 75 1.82 -15.57 1.77
CA LYS A 75 2.42 -16.67 0.99
C LYS A 75 2.96 -16.20 -0.37
N PHE A 76 2.19 -15.36 -1.05
CA PHE A 76 2.50 -14.89 -2.40
C PHE A 76 3.11 -13.49 -2.42
N GLN A 77 3.46 -12.91 -1.27
CA GLN A 77 4.16 -11.63 -1.22
C GLN A 77 5.46 -11.72 -2.03
N ARG A 78 5.62 -10.82 -3.01
CA ARG A 78 6.72 -10.82 -4.00
C ARG A 78 6.81 -12.07 -4.90
N LYS A 79 5.80 -12.96 -4.85
CA LYS A 79 5.63 -14.13 -5.74
C LYS A 79 4.33 -14.01 -6.57
N GLY A 80 3.89 -12.77 -6.78
CA GLY A 80 2.66 -12.42 -7.48
C GLY A 80 1.77 -11.43 -6.72
N VAL A 81 1.94 -11.26 -5.41
CA VAL A 81 1.26 -10.21 -4.63
C VAL A 81 2.21 -9.05 -4.35
N PHE A 82 1.80 -7.84 -4.71
CA PHE A 82 2.58 -6.62 -4.68
C PHE A 82 1.79 -5.47 -4.01
N TYR A 83 2.51 -4.47 -3.50
CA TYR A 83 1.92 -3.27 -2.87
C TYR A 83 2.25 -1.99 -3.64
N GLY A 84 2.42 -2.09 -4.96
CA GLY A 84 2.54 -0.95 -5.87
C GLY A 84 3.91 -0.27 -5.94
N ASN A 85 5.01 -0.98 -5.65
CA ASN A 85 6.33 -0.39 -5.90
C ASN A 85 6.59 -0.33 -7.42
N ILE A 86 7.30 0.70 -7.89
CA ILE A 86 7.60 0.88 -9.32
C ILE A 86 8.34 -0.32 -9.91
N GLN A 87 9.16 -1.00 -9.11
CA GLN A 87 9.92 -2.18 -9.52
C GLN A 87 9.03 -3.41 -9.74
N ASP A 88 7.83 -3.45 -9.16
CA ASP A 88 6.94 -4.62 -9.20
C ASP A 88 6.27 -4.77 -10.58
N TYR A 89 6.13 -3.68 -11.34
CA TYR A 89 5.42 -3.69 -12.63
C TYR A 89 6.12 -4.53 -13.71
N SER A 90 7.44 -4.69 -13.66
CA SER A 90 8.17 -5.48 -14.67
C SER A 90 7.86 -6.98 -14.59
N PHE A 91 7.48 -7.49 -13.42
CA PHE A 91 7.18 -8.91 -13.22
C PHE A 91 5.87 -9.36 -13.89
N VAL A 92 4.99 -8.42 -14.24
CA VAL A 92 3.63 -8.71 -14.74
C VAL A 92 3.44 -8.34 -16.21
N GLN A 93 4.52 -8.05 -16.92
CA GLN A 93 4.49 -7.67 -18.33
C GLN A 93 3.80 -8.77 -19.18
N GLY A 94 2.81 -8.37 -19.97
CA GLY A 94 2.04 -9.28 -20.83
C GLY A 94 1.13 -10.27 -20.09
N SER A 95 0.99 -10.13 -18.77
CA SER A 95 0.17 -11.03 -17.94
C SER A 95 -1.18 -10.40 -17.59
N SER A 96 -2.13 -11.24 -17.17
CA SER A 96 -3.39 -10.78 -16.59
C SER A 96 -3.20 -10.46 -15.10
N VAL A 97 -3.64 -9.29 -14.66
CA VAL A 97 -3.36 -8.74 -13.32
C VAL A 97 -4.62 -8.26 -12.62
N GLY A 98 -4.65 -8.38 -11.30
CA GLY A 98 -5.67 -7.74 -10.46
C GLY A 98 -5.13 -6.55 -9.68
N VAL A 99 -5.99 -5.57 -9.42
CA VAL A 99 -5.74 -4.43 -8.54
C VAL A 99 -6.84 -4.41 -7.49
N ILE A 100 -6.50 -4.21 -6.22
CA ILE A 100 -7.45 -4.22 -5.10
C ILE A 100 -7.45 -2.84 -4.46
N GLY A 101 -8.63 -2.20 -4.44
CA GLY A 101 -8.88 -0.88 -3.87
C GLY A 101 -9.70 0.02 -4.79
N GLY A 102 -10.43 0.97 -4.21
CA GLY A 102 -11.31 1.90 -4.94
C GLY A 102 -10.84 3.36 -4.98
N GLY A 103 -9.73 3.69 -4.32
CA GLY A 103 -9.22 5.07 -4.20
C GLY A 103 -8.22 5.47 -5.28
N ASN A 104 -7.75 6.72 -5.21
CA ASN A 104 -6.82 7.30 -6.19
C ASN A 104 -5.56 6.45 -6.42
N SER A 105 -4.97 5.91 -5.36
CA SER A 105 -3.77 5.06 -5.45
C SER A 105 -4.01 3.79 -6.28
N ALA A 106 -5.16 3.14 -6.14
CA ALA A 106 -5.51 1.94 -6.89
C ALA A 106 -5.72 2.27 -8.38
N LEU A 107 -6.44 3.35 -8.68
CA LEU A 107 -6.69 3.74 -10.07
C LEU A 107 -5.41 4.21 -10.79
N GLN A 108 -4.50 4.90 -10.09
CA GLN A 108 -3.18 5.24 -10.65
C GLN A 108 -2.35 4.00 -10.97
N ILE A 109 -2.48 2.92 -10.19
CA ILE A 109 -1.86 1.62 -10.50
C ILE A 109 -2.48 1.05 -11.78
N VAL A 110 -3.82 1.08 -11.92
CA VAL A 110 -4.52 0.63 -13.13
C VAL A 110 -4.01 1.37 -14.38
N GLU A 111 -3.86 2.69 -14.32
CA GLU A 111 -3.35 3.47 -15.45
C GLU A 111 -1.94 3.06 -15.86
N LYS A 112 -1.05 2.81 -14.89
CA LYS A 112 0.32 2.35 -15.17
C LYS A 112 0.33 0.97 -15.81
N LEU A 113 -0.57 0.09 -15.37
CA LEU A 113 -0.68 -1.27 -15.89
C LEU A 113 -1.26 -1.34 -17.29
N GLU A 114 -1.98 -0.32 -17.78
CA GLU A 114 -2.59 -0.32 -19.12
C GLU A 114 -1.59 -0.60 -20.25
N LYS A 115 -0.37 -0.07 -20.11
CA LYS A 115 0.73 -0.25 -21.07
C LYS A 115 1.53 -1.54 -20.87
N ILE A 116 1.36 -2.22 -19.75
CA ILE A 116 2.23 -3.30 -19.29
C ILE A 116 1.48 -4.65 -19.31
N ALA A 117 0.28 -4.68 -18.77
CA ALA A 117 -0.53 -5.88 -18.61
C ALA A 117 -1.33 -6.21 -19.88
N LYS A 118 -1.71 -7.49 -19.99
CA LYS A 118 -2.62 -7.99 -21.01
C LYS A 118 -4.07 -7.62 -20.68
N ASP A 119 -4.50 -7.97 -19.47
CA ASP A 119 -5.84 -7.71 -18.93
C ASP A 119 -5.71 -7.21 -17.49
N ILE A 120 -6.59 -6.29 -17.08
CA ILE A 120 -6.60 -5.70 -15.73
C ILE A 120 -7.97 -5.95 -15.11
N TYR A 121 -7.98 -6.46 -13.88
CA TYR A 121 -9.19 -6.66 -13.08
C TYR A 121 -9.11 -5.77 -11.84
N LEU A 122 -10.02 -4.81 -11.69
CA LEU A 122 -10.09 -3.95 -10.51
C LEU A 122 -11.15 -4.49 -9.55
N PHE A 123 -10.77 -4.77 -8.31
CA PHE A 123 -11.67 -5.26 -7.26
C PHE A 123 -11.76 -4.24 -6.14
N THR A 124 -12.98 -3.92 -5.73
CA THR A 124 -13.21 -3.06 -4.57
C THR A 124 -14.45 -3.52 -3.81
N ASP A 125 -14.37 -3.47 -2.48
CA ASP A 125 -15.45 -3.91 -1.59
C ASP A 125 -16.62 -2.90 -1.54
N PHE A 126 -16.41 -1.71 -2.10
CA PHE A 126 -17.30 -0.55 -2.13
C PHE A 126 -17.21 0.14 -3.49
N GLU A 127 -18.10 1.09 -3.78
CA GLU A 127 -18.04 1.91 -5.01
C GLU A 127 -16.72 2.68 -5.13
N LEU A 128 -16.31 3.03 -6.35
CA LEU A 128 -15.07 3.79 -6.55
C LEU A 128 -15.12 5.16 -5.84
N THR A 129 -14.15 5.42 -4.96
CA THR A 129 -14.03 6.67 -4.17
C THR A 129 -12.91 7.59 -4.68
N ALA A 130 -12.30 7.26 -5.81
CA ALA A 130 -11.29 8.07 -6.47
C ALA A 130 -11.89 9.35 -7.10
N ASP A 131 -11.04 10.28 -7.51
CA ASP A 131 -11.47 11.51 -8.18
C ASP A 131 -12.24 11.16 -9.47
N HIS A 132 -13.37 11.84 -9.71
CA HIS A 132 -14.23 11.56 -10.87
C HIS A 132 -13.48 11.58 -12.20
N ALA A 133 -12.58 12.54 -12.40
CA ALA A 133 -11.76 12.62 -13.61
C ALA A 133 -10.87 11.39 -13.82
N LEU A 134 -10.39 10.78 -12.72
CA LEU A 134 -9.58 9.57 -12.77
C LEU A 134 -10.46 8.34 -13.04
N ILE A 135 -11.64 8.26 -12.42
CA ILE A 135 -12.63 7.21 -12.68
C ILE A 135 -13.03 7.20 -14.15
N ASP A 136 -13.40 8.37 -14.70
CA ASP A 136 -13.84 8.50 -16.08
C ASP A 136 -12.75 8.03 -17.06
N ARG A 137 -11.51 8.43 -16.82
CA ARG A 137 -10.35 8.04 -17.64
C ARG A 137 -10.11 6.53 -17.58
N VAL A 138 -10.12 5.94 -16.39
CA VAL A 138 -9.91 4.50 -16.18
C VAL A 138 -11.04 3.66 -16.79
N LYS A 139 -12.29 4.14 -16.77
CA LYS A 139 -13.43 3.47 -17.43
C LYS A 139 -13.31 3.42 -18.96
N THR A 140 -12.50 4.27 -19.59
CA THR A 140 -12.25 4.21 -21.04
C THR A 140 -11.28 3.10 -21.47
N LEU A 141 -10.59 2.46 -20.50
CA LEU A 141 -9.54 1.49 -20.80
C LEU A 141 -10.15 0.14 -21.24
N LYS A 142 -9.85 -0.26 -22.47
CA LYS A 142 -10.41 -1.48 -23.08
C LYS A 142 -9.99 -2.79 -22.39
N LYS A 143 -8.84 -2.78 -21.71
CA LYS A 143 -8.27 -3.95 -21.02
C LYS A 143 -8.77 -4.10 -19.59
N LEU A 144 -9.58 -3.17 -19.10
CA LEU A 144 -10.01 -3.12 -17.72
C LEU A 144 -11.39 -3.75 -17.54
N LYS A 145 -11.53 -4.59 -16.52
CA LYS A 145 -12.82 -5.02 -15.97
C LYS A 145 -12.91 -4.59 -14.52
N ILE A 146 -14.01 -3.94 -14.16
CA ILE A 146 -14.24 -3.40 -12.82
C ILE A 146 -15.26 -4.28 -12.11
N TYR A 147 -14.92 -4.69 -10.88
CA TYR A 147 -15.74 -5.46 -9.96
C TYR A 147 -15.94 -4.63 -8.69
N GLU A 148 -16.96 -3.76 -8.72
CA GLU A 148 -17.43 -3.04 -7.54
C GLU A 148 -18.21 -3.99 -6.61
N ASN A 149 -18.38 -3.60 -5.35
CA ASN A 149 -19.09 -4.40 -4.34
C ASN A 149 -18.62 -5.87 -4.28
N THR A 150 -17.32 -6.09 -4.48
CA THR A 150 -16.73 -7.42 -4.64
C THR A 150 -15.61 -7.61 -3.63
N LYS A 151 -15.79 -8.58 -2.73
CA LYS A 151 -14.84 -8.90 -1.67
C LYS A 151 -13.84 -9.94 -2.14
N VAL A 152 -12.55 -9.65 -1.99
CA VAL A 152 -11.49 -10.65 -2.20
C VAL A 152 -11.46 -11.62 -1.02
N LEU A 153 -11.51 -12.92 -1.31
CA LEU A 153 -11.57 -13.98 -0.29
C LEU A 153 -10.21 -14.64 -0.05
N GLU A 154 -9.50 -14.99 -1.13
CA GLU A 154 -8.20 -15.66 -1.06
C GLU A 154 -7.42 -15.48 -2.36
N PHE A 155 -6.10 -15.60 -2.25
CA PHE A 155 -5.20 -15.75 -3.39
C PHE A 155 -4.82 -17.22 -3.54
N GLU A 156 -4.81 -17.69 -4.78
CA GLU A 156 -4.62 -19.10 -5.13
C GLU A 156 -3.32 -19.32 -5.91
N GLY A 157 -2.69 -20.47 -5.70
CA GLY A 157 -1.46 -20.87 -6.39
C GLY A 157 -0.61 -21.88 -5.61
N GLU A 158 0.34 -22.50 -6.31
CA GLU A 158 1.27 -23.45 -5.70
C GLU A 158 2.52 -22.73 -5.18
N LYS A 159 3.48 -22.46 -6.08
CA LYS A 159 4.73 -21.74 -5.80
C LYS A 159 4.62 -20.23 -6.02
N VAL A 160 3.82 -19.85 -7.00
CA VAL A 160 3.54 -18.47 -7.40
C VAL A 160 2.03 -18.29 -7.50
N LEU A 161 1.57 -17.05 -7.45
CA LEU A 161 0.18 -16.69 -7.65
C LEU A 161 -0.30 -17.16 -9.05
N SER A 162 -1.48 -17.76 -9.09
CA SER A 162 -2.16 -18.14 -10.35
C SER A 162 -3.62 -17.70 -10.43
N GLY A 163 -4.20 -17.22 -9.32
CA GLY A 163 -5.59 -16.80 -9.31
C GLY A 163 -5.99 -16.01 -8.08
N VAL A 164 -7.15 -15.38 -8.19
CA VAL A 164 -7.83 -14.70 -7.09
C VAL A 164 -9.27 -15.19 -7.03
N LYS A 165 -9.74 -15.45 -5.82
CA LYS A 165 -11.13 -15.81 -5.56
C LYS A 165 -11.85 -14.64 -4.91
N VAL A 166 -12.97 -14.26 -5.50
CA VAL A 166 -13.75 -13.10 -5.07
C VAL A 166 -15.21 -13.47 -4.86
N ARG A 167 -15.91 -12.70 -4.04
CA ARG A 167 -17.35 -12.81 -3.82
C ARG A 167 -18.04 -11.50 -4.18
N VAL A 168 -18.97 -11.56 -5.11
CA VAL A 168 -19.85 -10.43 -5.43
C VAL A 168 -20.89 -10.31 -4.31
N LYS A 169 -21.00 -9.14 -3.66
CA LYS A 169 -21.89 -8.96 -2.50
C LYS A 169 -23.36 -9.10 -2.85
N GLU A 170 -23.76 -8.55 -3.99
CA GLU A 170 -25.18 -8.50 -4.41
C GLU A 170 -25.74 -9.89 -4.71
N SER A 171 -25.01 -10.71 -5.45
CA SER A 171 -25.43 -12.07 -5.82
C SER A 171 -24.97 -13.16 -4.85
N GLY A 172 -23.94 -12.88 -4.05
CA GLY A 172 -23.23 -13.88 -3.25
C GLY A 172 -22.35 -14.83 -4.09
N GLU A 173 -22.29 -14.64 -5.41
CA GLU A 173 -21.55 -15.50 -6.33
C GLU A 173 -20.05 -15.44 -6.04
N ILE A 174 -19.42 -16.62 -6.05
CA ILE A 174 -17.97 -16.76 -5.89
C ILE A 174 -17.36 -17.03 -7.26
N ILE A 175 -16.42 -16.17 -7.66
CA ILE A 175 -15.77 -16.22 -8.96
C ILE A 175 -14.28 -16.42 -8.73
N GLN A 176 -13.69 -17.34 -9.50
CA GLN A 176 -12.24 -17.51 -9.59
C GLN A 176 -11.74 -16.85 -10.88
N ILE A 177 -10.78 -15.95 -10.74
CA ILE A 177 -10.23 -15.18 -11.86
C ILE A 177 -8.73 -15.51 -11.98
N PRO A 178 -8.28 -16.05 -13.12
CA PRO A 178 -6.87 -16.32 -13.35
C PRO A 178 -6.09 -15.01 -13.43
N VAL A 179 -5.11 -14.84 -12.57
CA VAL A 179 -4.22 -13.68 -12.53
C VAL A 179 -2.82 -14.12 -12.12
N SER A 180 -1.80 -13.52 -12.73
CA SER A 180 -0.40 -13.79 -12.40
C SER A 180 0.21 -12.69 -11.54
N GLY A 181 -0.52 -11.61 -11.29
CA GLY A 181 -0.12 -10.52 -10.42
C GLY A 181 -1.33 -9.86 -9.74
N ILE A 182 -1.21 -9.54 -8.46
CA ILE A 182 -2.15 -8.75 -7.67
C ILE A 182 -1.42 -7.54 -7.09
N PHE A 183 -2.01 -6.36 -7.22
CA PHE A 183 -1.56 -5.13 -6.57
C PHE A 183 -2.56 -4.70 -5.51
N ILE A 184 -2.15 -4.65 -4.23
CA ILE A 184 -2.99 -4.23 -3.11
C ILE A 184 -2.75 -2.74 -2.84
N SER A 185 -3.83 -1.95 -2.86
CA SER A 185 -3.81 -0.51 -2.59
C SER A 185 -5.14 -0.04 -1.97
N ILE A 186 -5.32 -0.30 -0.67
CA ILE A 186 -6.54 -0.05 0.12
C ILE A 186 -6.35 0.99 1.24
#